data_AF-A0A7S2G1B1-F1
#
_entry.id   AF-A0A7S2G1B1-F1
#
_cell.length_a   1.000
_cell.length_b   1.000
_cell.length_c   1.000
_cell.angle_alpha   90.00
_cell.angle_beta   90.00
_cell.angle_gamma   90.00
#
_symmetry.space_group_name_H-M   'P 1'
#
loop_
_entity.id
_entity.type
_entity.pdbx_description
1 polymer ?
#
loop_
_entity_poly.entity_id
_entity_poly.type
_entity_poly.pdbx_seq_one_letter_code
_entity_poly.pdbx_strand_id
1 'polypeptide(L)'
;ARFQSPVHLAAYAGFHEVVRFLVEVSGKRLLNVQDKHGFTPFYYAARSGFKATVKVLQSKGADTNLHANSPRAAPAPIALPPSTHEGEIGSRPRLRPRSP
;
A
#
# COMPACT_ATOMS: atom_id res chain seq x y z
N ALA A 1 18.91 8.70 1.78
CA ALA A 1 19.13 7.36 1.19
C ALA A 1 17.87 6.92 0.44
N ARG A 2 17.98 6.53 -0.84
CA ARG A 2 16.86 5.91 -1.57
C ARG A 2 16.70 4.48 -1.01
N PHE A 3 15.59 4.16 -0.37
CA PHE A 3 15.27 2.79 0.11
C PHE A 3 14.95 1.85 -1.07
N GLN A 4 15.89 1.69 -2.00
CA GLN A 4 15.77 0.74 -3.10
C GLN A 4 16.33 -0.61 -2.64
N SER A 5 15.43 -1.53 -2.24
CA SER A 5 15.81 -2.92 -2.01
C SER A 5 16.37 -3.55 -3.30
N PRO A 6 17.28 -4.55 -3.19
CA PRO A 6 17.92 -5.17 -4.35
C PRO A 6 16.92 -5.70 -5.39
N VAL A 7 15.75 -6.17 -4.92
CA VAL A 7 14.65 -6.64 -5.79
C VAL A 7 14.04 -5.52 -6.65
N HIS A 8 14.00 -4.27 -6.17
CA HIS A 8 13.54 -3.13 -6.98
C HIS A 8 14.50 -2.86 -8.13
N LEU A 9 15.80 -2.91 -7.87
CA LEU A 9 16.83 -2.71 -8.90
C LEU A 9 16.81 -3.85 -9.92
N ALA A 10 16.72 -5.09 -9.46
CA ALA A 10 16.61 -6.25 -10.34
C ALA A 10 15.34 -6.20 -11.21
N ALA A 11 14.20 -5.78 -10.63
CA ALA A 11 12.95 -5.61 -11.36
C ALA A 11 13.01 -4.46 -12.38
N TYR A 12 13.61 -3.33 -11.99
CA TYR A 12 13.83 -2.17 -12.86
C TYR A 12 14.81 -2.48 -14.01
N ALA A 13 15.78 -3.37 -13.79
CA ALA A 13 16.72 -3.82 -14.81
C ALA A 13 16.20 -4.99 -15.67
N GLY A 14 15.08 -5.62 -15.30
CA GLY A 14 14.54 -6.77 -16.00
C GLY A 14 15.24 -8.11 -15.71
N PHE A 15 16.07 -8.18 -14.65
CA PHE A 15 16.84 -9.38 -14.30
C PHE A 15 16.01 -10.40 -13.53
N HIS A 16 15.15 -11.13 -14.25
CA HIS A 16 14.26 -12.15 -13.69
C HIS A 16 14.97 -13.28 -12.94
N GLU A 17 16.15 -13.72 -13.40
CA GLU A 17 16.99 -14.72 -12.71
C GLU A 17 17.40 -14.22 -11.31
N VAL A 18 17.86 -12.97 -11.23
CA VAL A 18 18.27 -12.33 -9.97
C VAL A 18 17.08 -12.15 -9.04
N VAL A 19 15.91 -11.78 -9.56
CA VAL A 19 14.67 -11.72 -8.77
C VAL A 19 14.31 -13.09 -8.20
N ARG A 20 14.42 -14.17 -9.00
CA ARG A 20 14.16 -15.54 -8.54
C ARG A 20 15.11 -15.94 -7.42
N PHE A 21 16.41 -15.69 -7.61
CA PHE A 21 17.45 -15.98 -6.63
C PHE A 21 17.25 -15.20 -5.32
N LEU A 22 16.98 -13.90 -5.41
CA LEU A 22 16.70 -13.04 -4.24
C LEU A 22 15.51 -13.56 -3.42
N VAL A 23 14.44 -13.98 -4.08
CA VAL A 23 13.24 -14.50 -3.41
C VAL A 23 13.50 -15.87 -2.77
N GLU A 24 14.36 -16.68 -3.37
CA GLU A 24 14.77 -17.98 -2.81
C GLU A 24 15.67 -17.83 -1.57
N VAL A 25 16.62 -16.89 -1.59
CA VAL A 25 17.56 -16.67 -0.49
C VAL A 25 16.95 -15.83 0.65
N SER A 26 16.22 -14.77 0.32
CA SER A 26 15.69 -13.80 1.31
C SER A 26 14.20 -13.99 1.62
N GLY A 27 13.54 -14.91 0.93
CA GLY A 27 12.12 -15.23 1.12
C GLY A 27 11.14 -14.30 0.41
N LYS A 28 9.85 -14.67 0.49
CA LYS A 28 8.74 -14.01 -0.21
C LYS A 28 8.47 -12.57 0.23
N ARG A 29 9.01 -12.13 1.39
CA ARG A 29 8.84 -10.75 1.88
C ARG A 29 9.33 -9.72 0.85
N LEU A 30 10.34 -10.05 0.06
CA LEU A 30 10.89 -9.16 -0.97
C LEU A 30 9.91 -8.83 -2.10
N LEU A 31 8.90 -9.67 -2.35
CA LEU A 31 7.95 -9.49 -3.45
C LEU A 31 7.08 -8.24 -3.28
N ASN A 32 6.77 -7.91 -2.04
CA ASN A 32 5.82 -6.86 -1.66
C ASN A 32 6.50 -5.68 -0.96
N VAL A 33 7.84 -5.60 -0.99
CA VAL A 33 8.55 -4.46 -0.41
C VAL A 33 8.20 -3.22 -1.21
N GLN A 34 7.90 -2.15 -0.50
CA GLN A 34 7.64 -0.84 -1.06
C GLN A 34 8.85 0.08 -0.86
N ASP A 35 9.19 0.86 -1.88
CA ASP A 35 10.16 1.94 -1.73
C ASP A 35 9.55 3.16 -1.00
N LYS A 36 10.32 4.25 -0.88
CA LYS A 36 9.88 5.52 -0.27
C LYS A 36 8.67 6.18 -0.93
N HIS A 37 8.33 5.79 -2.15
CA HIS A 37 7.19 6.25 -2.91
C HIS A 37 6.04 5.23 -2.89
N GLY A 38 6.18 4.11 -2.19
CA GLY A 38 5.16 3.05 -2.18
C GLY A 38 5.23 2.11 -3.38
N PHE A 39 6.23 2.23 -4.26
CA PHE A 39 6.33 1.35 -5.43
C PHE A 39 6.88 -0.01 -5.04
N THR A 40 6.28 -1.06 -5.59
CA THR A 40 6.76 -2.44 -5.45
C THR A 40 7.70 -2.84 -6.58
N PRO A 41 8.53 -3.89 -6.43
CA PRO A 41 9.30 -4.44 -7.54
C PRO A 41 8.39 -4.89 -8.69
N PHE A 42 7.17 -5.36 -8.40
CA PHE A 42 6.17 -5.64 -9.44
C PHE A 42 5.82 -4.41 -10.28
N TYR A 43 5.60 -3.26 -9.64
CA TYR A 43 5.34 -2.00 -10.34
C TYR A 43 6.48 -1.63 -11.31
N TYR A 44 7.74 -1.75 -10.87
CA TYR A 44 8.89 -1.43 -11.74
C TYR A 44 9.00 -2.39 -12.93
N ALA A 45 8.85 -3.70 -12.70
CA ALA A 45 8.87 -4.69 -13.78
C ALA A 45 7.72 -4.47 -14.79
N ALA A 46 6.52 -4.17 -14.30
CA ALA A 46 5.34 -3.91 -15.13
C ALA A 46 5.46 -2.59 -15.91
N ARG A 47 5.91 -1.51 -15.26
CA ARG A 47 6.09 -0.20 -15.89
C ARG A 47 7.17 -0.21 -16.97
N SER A 48 8.25 -0.97 -16.76
CA SER A 48 9.30 -1.15 -17.77
C SER A 48 8.94 -2.17 -18.86
N GLY A 49 7.82 -2.90 -18.73
CA GLY A 49 7.36 -3.86 -19.73
C GLY A 49 8.10 -5.21 -19.71
N PHE A 50 8.82 -5.54 -18.64
CA PHE A 50 9.60 -6.78 -18.54
C PHE A 50 8.70 -7.98 -18.23
N LYS A 51 8.04 -8.53 -19.26
CA LYS A 51 7.10 -9.65 -19.15
C LYS A 51 7.66 -10.87 -18.42
N ALA A 52 8.92 -11.22 -18.64
CA ALA A 52 9.57 -12.35 -17.96
C ALA A 52 9.65 -12.12 -16.44
N THR A 53 10.07 -10.93 -16.04
CA THR A 53 10.18 -10.54 -14.62
C THR A 53 8.82 -10.42 -13.94
N VAL A 54 7.83 -9.88 -14.65
CA VAL A 54 6.42 -9.84 -14.19
C VAL A 54 5.89 -11.25 -13.94
N LYS A 55 6.12 -12.19 -14.87
CA LYS A 55 5.72 -13.60 -14.71
C LYS A 55 6.40 -14.23 -13.50
N VAL A 56 7.71 -14.04 -13.30
CA VAL A 56 8.43 -14.58 -12.15
C VAL A 56 7.86 -14.05 -10.83
N LEU A 57 7.61 -12.74 -10.75
CA LEU A 57 7.01 -12.12 -9.56
C LEU A 57 5.60 -12.67 -9.29
N GLN A 58 4.75 -12.81 -10.31
CA GLN A 58 3.42 -13.42 -10.17
C GLN A 58 3.49 -14.88 -9.74
N SER A 59 4.36 -15.68 -10.36
CA SER A 59 4.54 -17.10 -10.01
C SER A 59 5.04 -17.29 -8.57
N LYS A 60 5.79 -16.33 -8.03
CA LYS A 60 6.23 -16.35 -6.63
C LYS A 60 5.18 -15.81 -5.65
N GLY A 61 4.08 -15.23 -6.14
CA GLY A 61 2.96 -14.71 -5.35
C GLY A 61 3.08 -13.24 -4.98
N ALA A 62 3.66 -12.40 -5.85
CA ALA A 62 3.70 -10.96 -5.63
C ALA A 62 2.29 -10.34 -5.75
N ASP A 63 1.96 -9.43 -4.82
CA ASP A 63 0.68 -8.74 -4.82
C ASP A 63 0.65 -7.65 -5.90
N THR A 64 -0.19 -7.86 -6.92
CA THR A 64 -0.34 -6.93 -8.05
C THR A 64 -1.17 -5.69 -7.72
N ASN A 65 -1.92 -5.73 -6.61
CA ASN A 65 -2.75 -4.61 -6.13
C ASN A 65 -1.95 -3.58 -5.32
N LEU A 66 -0.66 -3.82 -5.05
CA LEU A 66 0.17 -2.87 -4.33
C LEU A 66 0.65 -1.75 -5.25
N HIS A 67 -0.13 -0.68 -5.34
CA HIS A 67 0.19 0.55 -6.04
C HIS A 67 0.70 1.64 -5.09
N ALA A 68 1.60 2.48 -5.60
CA ALA A 68 2.28 3.58 -4.91
C ALA A 68 1.42 4.72 -4.36
N ASN A 69 0.10 4.55 -4.40
CA ASN A 69 -0.83 5.51 -3.83
C ASN A 69 -1.93 4.83 -2.99
N SER A 70 -1.74 3.58 -2.56
CA SER A 70 -2.50 3.16 -1.39
C SER A 70 -1.93 3.95 -0.22
N PRO A 71 -2.71 4.83 0.44
CA PRO A 71 -2.30 5.28 1.77
C PRO A 71 -1.99 3.99 2.51
N ARG A 72 -0.72 3.83 2.91
CA ARG A 72 -0.27 2.77 3.82
C ARG A 72 -1.44 2.56 4.76
N ALA A 73 -2.07 1.37 4.70
CA ALA A 73 -3.18 1.06 5.57
C ALA A 73 -2.74 1.56 6.94
N ALA A 74 -3.37 2.64 7.40
CA ALA A 74 -3.03 3.21 8.68
C ALA A 74 -3.12 2.02 9.63
N PRO A 75 -2.13 1.78 10.52
CA PRO A 75 -2.34 0.77 11.54
C PRO A 75 -3.70 1.10 12.15
N ALA A 76 -4.61 0.11 12.16
CA ALA A 76 -6.00 0.30 12.57
C ALA A 76 -6.00 1.24 13.78
N PRO A 77 -6.76 2.36 13.75
CA PRO A 77 -6.70 3.31 14.85
C PRO A 77 -7.01 2.52 16.12
N ILE A 78 -6.06 2.52 17.06
CA ILE A 78 -6.35 2.09 18.43
C ILE A 78 -7.54 2.96 18.82
N ALA A 79 -8.69 2.33 19.06
CA ALA A 79 -9.92 3.00 19.41
C ALA A 79 -9.69 3.79 20.70
N LEU A 80 -9.30 5.06 20.57
CA LEU A 80 -9.48 6.02 21.63
C LEU A 80 -10.98 6.33 21.69
N PRO A 81 -11.61 6.26 22.87
CA PRO A 81 -13.02 6.54 23.00
C PRO A 81 -13.30 7.96 22.46
N PRO A 82 -14.46 8.18 21.81
CA PRO A 82 -14.79 9.48 21.25
C PRO A 82 -14.77 10.51 22.38
N SER A 83 -13.79 11.41 22.32
CA SER A 83 -13.68 12.53 23.23
C SER A 83 -14.78 13.51 22.86
N THR A 84 -15.84 13.51 23.65
CA THR A 84 -16.96 14.44 23.56
C THR A 84 -16.45 15.87 23.60
N HIS A 85 -16.44 16.54 22.44
CA HIS A 85 -16.35 17.99 22.36
C HIS A 85 -17.55 18.50 21.56
N GLU A 86 -18.72 18.39 22.17
CA GLU A 86 -19.93 19.11 21.75
C GLU A 86 -19.90 20.47 22.45
N GLY A 87 -19.20 21.41 21.84
CA GLY A 87 -19.27 22.81 22.19
C GLY A 87 -19.42 23.61 20.91
N GLU A 88 -20.66 23.92 20.53
CA GLU A 88 -21.01 25.22 19.94
C GLU A 88 -22.55 25.41 19.76
N ILE A 89 -23.08 26.28 20.62
CA ILE A 89 -23.96 27.43 20.35
C ILE A 89 -25.09 27.33 19.30
N GLY A 90 -26.33 27.37 19.81
CA GLY A 90 -27.32 28.40 19.46
C GLY A 90 -28.05 28.32 18.11
N SER A 91 -29.30 27.86 18.12
CA SER A 91 -30.42 28.53 17.42
C SER A 91 -31.81 27.91 17.71
N ARG A 92 -32.58 28.65 18.52
CA ARG A 92 -34.06 28.83 18.56
C ARG A 92 -35.00 27.61 18.76
N PRO A 93 -35.99 27.72 19.68
CA PRO A 93 -37.00 26.68 19.89
C PRO A 93 -38.09 26.78 18.81
N ARG A 94 -38.38 25.67 18.10
CA ARG A 94 -39.62 25.55 17.33
C ARG A 94 -40.68 24.86 18.18
N LEU A 95 -41.66 25.68 18.58
CA LEU A 95 -42.94 25.32 19.17
C LEU A 95 -43.59 24.16 18.41
N ARG A 96 -43.96 23.09 19.13
CA ARG A 96 -44.96 22.13 18.64
C ARG A 96 -46.35 22.78 18.74
N PRO A 97 -47.17 22.77 17.68
CA PRO A 97 -48.59 23.07 17.85
C PRO A 97 -49.27 21.93 18.61
N ARG A 98 -50.15 22.33 19.52
CA ARG A 98 -51.06 21.48 20.30
C ARG A 98 -52.25 21.03 19.44
N SER A 99 -52.61 19.76 19.61
CA SER A 99 -53.99 19.19 19.62
C SER A 99 -54.79 19.26 18.30
N PRO A 100 -55.97 18.61 18.16
CA PRO A 100 -57.08 18.49 19.13
C PRO A 100 -56.96 17.36 20.16
#